data_AF-A0A5C3LX20-F1
#
_entry.id   AF-A0A5C3LX20-F1
#
_cell.length_a   1.000
_cell.length_b   1.000
_cell.length_c   1.000
_cell.angle_alpha   90.00
_cell.angle_beta   90.00
_cell.angle_gamma   90.00
#
_symmetry.space_group_name_H-M   'P 1'
#
loop_
_entity.id
_entity.type
_entity.pdbx_description
1 polymer ?
#
loop_
_entity_poly.entity_id
_entity_poly.type
_entity_poly.pdbx_seq_one_letter_code
_entity_poly.pdbx_strand_id
1 'polypeptide(L)'
;MDCPICLEDVASNSPVCTPCGHIFCTFCLKAYIKAWKNTRIEQHCPTCRQKLPSTEGTLRPVYLSSKSTAISHGKTVVKAKAEAEHEVEATLKLLLLQQQSIKELRSLVNELSYEAERLQLQKNKERRRDSQENDELKQRLSVAELALEDVSADLLKARSALEHWRQKFVLAVKEKKAANACVLKTSIYLEQAQSDNEYLKKIKDGMYDQREDLKAKNEILKKENERLRERKIKFHDQPCNKCRGDDRGNSGKNLTYDAKGDLRQDSLLGVEDPKDKRIRKILRKFTERELPL
;
A
#
# COMPACT_ATOMS: atom_id res chain seq x y z
N MET A 1 71.05 -18.18 37.48
CA MET A 1 69.86 -18.81 36.85
C MET A 1 68.87 -17.67 36.72
N ASP A 2 68.43 -17.37 35.50
CA ASP A 2 67.71 -16.11 35.25
C ASP A 2 66.20 -16.34 35.19
N CYS A 3 65.43 -15.37 35.65
CA CYS A 3 63.97 -15.42 35.67
C CYS A 3 63.46 -15.33 34.24
N PRO A 4 62.67 -16.29 33.72
CA PRO A 4 62.16 -16.20 32.34
C PRO A 4 61.21 -15.02 32.07
N ILE A 5 60.75 -14.31 33.12
CA ILE A 5 59.83 -13.17 33.01
C ILE A 5 60.59 -11.84 32.96
N CYS A 6 61.51 -11.58 33.91
CA CYS A 6 62.26 -10.32 33.97
C CYS A 6 63.71 -10.42 33.45
N LEU A 7 64.20 -11.63 33.18
CA LEU A 7 65.55 -11.94 32.72
C LEU A 7 66.67 -11.53 33.71
N GLU A 8 66.32 -11.24 34.96
CA GLU A 8 67.26 -10.97 36.05
C GLU A 8 67.62 -12.24 36.83
N ASP A 9 68.73 -12.21 37.56
CA ASP A 9 69.15 -13.31 38.42
C ASP A 9 68.11 -13.59 39.53
N VAL A 10 67.56 -14.80 39.53
CA VAL A 10 66.49 -15.18 40.45
C VAL A 10 66.99 -15.23 41.90
N ALA A 11 68.29 -15.49 42.12
CA ALA A 11 68.86 -15.57 43.46
C ALA A 11 68.75 -14.26 44.24
N SER A 12 68.73 -13.12 43.54
CA SER A 12 68.62 -11.79 44.15
C SER A 12 67.19 -11.43 44.55
N ASN A 13 66.17 -12.16 44.06
CA ASN A 13 64.78 -11.71 44.05
C ASN A 13 63.78 -12.74 44.63
N SER A 14 64.21 -13.48 45.67
CA SER A 14 63.40 -14.49 46.36
C SER A 14 62.80 -15.53 45.40
N PRO A 15 63.57 -16.58 45.06
CA PRO A 15 63.13 -17.58 44.10
C PRO A 15 61.88 -18.34 44.58
N VAL A 16 60.92 -18.54 43.68
CA VAL A 16 59.79 -19.45 43.89
C VAL A 16 59.73 -20.48 42.76
N CYS A 17 59.41 -21.71 43.12
CA CYS A 17 59.22 -22.80 42.19
C CYS A 17 57.73 -23.12 42.02
N THR A 18 57.31 -23.27 40.77
CA THR A 18 55.98 -23.76 40.40
C THR A 18 55.87 -25.28 40.61
N PRO A 19 54.66 -25.86 40.70
CA PRO A 19 54.49 -27.33 40.83
C PRO A 19 55.10 -28.13 39.67
N CYS A 20 55.28 -27.51 38.51
CA CYS A 20 55.94 -28.10 37.34
C CYS A 20 57.48 -27.98 37.35
N GLY A 21 58.08 -27.42 38.41
CA GLY A 21 59.54 -27.35 38.60
C GLY A 21 60.22 -26.08 38.06
N HIS A 22 59.50 -25.18 37.39
CA HIS A 22 60.08 -23.93 36.85
C HIS A 22 60.19 -22.85 37.94
N ILE A 23 61.33 -22.14 37.96
CA ILE A 23 61.70 -21.16 38.98
C ILE A 23 61.59 -19.73 38.43
N PHE A 24 61.00 -18.83 39.22
CA PHE A 24 60.79 -17.42 38.90
C PHE A 24 61.06 -16.53 40.12
N CYS A 25 61.21 -15.22 39.92
CA CYS A 25 61.14 -14.25 41.03
C CYS A 25 59.72 -14.25 41.63
N THR A 26 59.62 -14.17 42.96
CA THR A 26 58.31 -14.16 43.66
C THR A 26 57.36 -13.11 43.10
N PHE A 27 57.86 -11.89 42.87
CA PHE A 27 57.05 -10.78 42.37
C PHE A 27 56.57 -11.02 40.94
N CYS A 28 57.46 -11.47 40.05
CA CYS A 28 57.16 -11.73 38.65
C CYS A 28 56.05 -12.78 38.50
N LEU A 29 56.17 -13.90 39.22
CA LEU A 29 55.18 -14.96 39.13
C LEU A 29 53.82 -14.55 39.72
N LYS A 30 53.81 -13.80 40.83
CA LYS A 30 52.57 -13.28 41.43
C LYS A 30 51.88 -12.25 40.53
N ALA A 31 52.63 -11.32 39.93
CA ALA A 31 52.08 -10.35 38.99
C ALA A 31 51.46 -11.05 37.77
N TYR A 32 52.16 -12.05 37.23
CA TYR A 32 51.64 -12.90 36.17
C TYR A 32 50.32 -13.57 36.59
N ILE A 33 50.28 -14.27 37.73
CA ILE A 33 49.06 -14.92 38.24
C ILE A 33 47.91 -13.92 38.44
N LYS A 34 48.19 -12.73 38.98
CA LYS A 34 47.20 -11.68 39.26
C LYS A 34 46.57 -11.11 37.98
N ALA A 35 47.34 -10.92 36.92
CA ALA A 35 46.82 -10.42 35.64
C ALA A 35 45.74 -11.36 35.05
N TRP A 36 45.82 -12.67 35.33
CA TRP A 36 44.89 -13.67 34.81
C TRP A 36 43.70 -13.94 35.74
N LYS A 37 43.72 -13.48 37.00
CA LYS A 37 42.59 -13.64 37.94
C LYS A 37 41.29 -12.99 37.44
N ASN A 38 41.38 -11.93 36.64
CA ASN A 38 40.22 -11.17 36.16
C ASN A 38 39.57 -11.73 34.89
N THR A 39 40.16 -12.74 34.23
CA THR A 39 39.74 -13.14 32.88
C THR A 39 38.93 -14.45 32.81
N ARG A 40 38.58 -15.09 33.94
CA ARG A 40 37.97 -16.45 34.00
C ARG A 40 38.77 -17.55 33.28
N ILE A 41 39.99 -17.26 32.82
CA ILE A 41 40.86 -18.21 32.11
C ILE A 41 41.74 -18.96 33.12
N GLU A 42 41.98 -20.25 32.87
CA GLU A 42 42.87 -21.06 33.70
C GLU A 42 44.32 -20.53 33.68
N GLN A 43 44.99 -20.56 34.82
CA GLN A 43 46.36 -20.09 34.96
C GLN A 43 47.34 -21.16 34.51
N HIS A 44 48.34 -20.80 33.71
CA HIS A 44 49.33 -21.73 33.16
C HIS A 44 50.75 -21.26 33.46
N CYS A 45 51.70 -22.19 33.58
CA CYS A 45 53.11 -21.85 33.75
C CYS A 45 53.64 -21.09 32.51
N PRO A 46 54.33 -19.95 32.66
CA PRO A 46 54.89 -19.20 31.53
C PRO A 46 55.86 -20.02 30.67
N THR A 47 56.54 -21.00 31.25
CA THR A 47 57.57 -21.80 30.56
C THR A 47 57.00 -23.03 29.86
N CYS A 48 56.30 -23.91 30.58
CA CYS A 48 55.81 -25.18 30.03
C CYS A 48 54.30 -25.22 29.77
N ARG A 49 53.57 -24.14 30.07
CA ARG A 49 52.11 -24.03 29.91
C ARG A 49 51.31 -25.07 30.70
N GLN A 50 51.91 -25.73 31.68
CA GLN A 50 51.20 -26.66 32.56
C GLN A 50 50.30 -25.86 33.54
N LYS A 51 49.10 -26.36 33.82
CA LYS A 51 48.11 -25.67 34.66
C LYS A 51 48.66 -25.41 36.06
N LEU A 52 48.58 -24.16 36.51
CA LEU A 52 48.93 -23.74 37.86
C LEU A 52 47.68 -23.81 38.77
N PRO A 53 47.83 -24.18 40.06
CA PRO A 53 46.72 -24.13 41.00
C PRO A 53 46.28 -22.68 41.21
N SER A 54 44.96 -22.43 41.22
CA SER A 54 44.40 -21.07 41.34
C SER A 54 44.68 -20.38 42.70
N THR A 55 45.31 -21.07 43.65
CA THR A 55 45.64 -20.58 44.98
C THR A 55 47.14 -20.29 45.11
N GLU A 56 47.46 -19.03 45.45
CA GLU A 56 48.84 -18.54 45.64
C GLU A 56 49.65 -19.33 46.69
N GLY A 57 48.98 -20.08 47.57
CA GLY A 57 49.61 -20.91 48.61
C GLY A 57 50.33 -22.17 48.12
N THR A 58 50.34 -22.45 46.82
CA THR A 58 51.01 -23.64 46.26
C THR A 58 52.43 -23.39 45.74
N LEU A 59 52.88 -22.14 45.75
CA LEU A 59 54.24 -21.77 45.35
C LEU A 59 55.24 -22.13 46.46
N ARG A 60 56.31 -22.84 46.11
CA ARG A 60 57.34 -23.25 47.09
C ARG A 60 58.54 -22.29 47.01
N PRO A 61 58.91 -21.59 48.09
CA PRO A 61 60.14 -20.79 48.10
C PRO A 61 61.36 -21.72 47.96
N VAL A 62 62.35 -21.30 47.16
CA VAL A 62 63.61 -22.02 47.00
C VAL A 62 64.71 -21.20 47.66
N TYR A 63 65.29 -21.75 48.73
CA TYR A 63 66.42 -21.15 49.42
C TYR A 63 67.70 -21.54 48.70
N LEU A 64 68.23 -20.63 47.87
CA LEU A 64 69.56 -20.79 47.29
C LEU A 64 70.58 -20.43 48.39
N SER A 65 71.37 -21.41 48.81
CA SER A 65 72.46 -21.20 49.75
C SER A 65 73.58 -20.42 49.06
N SER A 66 73.56 -19.10 49.21
CA SER A 66 74.63 -18.23 48.75
C SER A 66 75.90 -18.57 49.55
N LYS A 67 76.90 -19.16 48.89
CA LYS A 67 78.24 -19.28 49.47
C LYS A 67 78.76 -17.87 49.75
N SER A 68 78.80 -17.49 51.02
CA SER A 68 79.32 -16.20 51.46
C SER A 68 80.83 -16.16 51.21
N THR A 69 81.26 -15.32 50.28
CA THR A 69 82.66 -14.89 50.21
C THR A 69 82.87 -13.89 51.34
N ALA A 70 83.40 -14.38 52.46
CA ALA A 70 83.91 -13.56 53.55
C ALA A 70 85.11 -12.75 53.03
N ILE A 71 84.92 -11.45 52.79
CA ILE A 71 86.02 -10.52 52.49
C ILE A 71 86.44 -9.84 53.79
N SER A 72 87.65 -10.18 54.21
CA SER A 72 88.41 -9.59 55.31
C SER A 72 88.52 -8.07 55.21
N HIS A 73 88.07 -7.34 56.23
CA HIS A 73 88.31 -5.91 56.38
C HIS A 73 89.19 -5.65 57.59
N GLY A 74 90.47 -5.40 57.34
CA GLY A 74 91.42 -4.93 58.33
C GLY A 74 92.48 -4.05 57.67
N LYS A 75 92.43 -2.75 57.98
CA LYS A 75 93.44 -1.69 57.71
C LYS A 75 93.36 -0.91 56.39
N THR A 76 92.41 0.03 56.26
CA THR A 76 92.55 1.26 55.42
C THR A 76 91.56 2.37 55.85
N VAL A 77 91.53 2.76 57.12
CA VAL A 77 90.49 3.70 57.64
C VAL A 77 90.72 5.18 57.23
N VAL A 78 91.92 5.56 56.77
CA VAL A 78 92.23 6.99 56.52
C VAL A 78 92.08 7.39 55.03
N LYS A 79 92.35 6.49 54.08
CA LYS A 79 92.19 6.78 52.64
C LYS A 79 90.72 6.72 52.18
N ALA A 80 89.94 5.84 52.79
CA ALA A 80 88.51 5.70 52.53
C ALA A 80 87.68 6.95 52.85
N LYS A 81 88.15 7.82 53.76
CA LYS A 81 87.41 9.02 54.16
C LYS A 81 87.38 10.09 53.06
N ALA A 82 88.52 10.37 52.43
CA ALA A 82 88.61 11.37 51.35
C ALA A 82 87.87 10.90 50.09
N GLU A 83 87.94 9.60 49.78
CA GLU A 83 87.18 8.99 48.68
C GLU A 83 85.66 9.06 48.95
N ALA A 84 85.22 8.80 50.19
CA ALA A 84 83.82 8.93 50.59
C ALA A 84 83.31 10.39 50.53
N GLU A 85 84.11 11.38 50.93
CA GLU A 85 83.72 12.80 50.85
C GLU A 85 83.49 13.25 49.39
N HIS A 86 84.36 12.82 48.47
CA HIS A 86 84.20 13.11 47.04
C HIS A 86 82.97 12.40 46.43
N GLU A 87 82.70 11.15 46.82
CA GLU A 87 81.52 10.40 46.37
C GLU A 87 80.22 11.05 46.87
N VAL A 88 80.21 11.55 48.11
CA VAL A 88 79.08 12.30 48.66
C VAL A 88 78.85 13.60 47.89
N GLU A 89 79.89 14.36 47.55
CA GLU A 89 79.75 15.59 46.77
C GLU A 89 79.22 15.31 45.35
N ALA A 90 79.72 14.26 44.69
CA ALA A 90 79.22 13.83 43.39
C ALA A 90 77.73 13.43 43.45
N THR A 91 77.34 12.69 44.50
CA THR A 91 75.95 12.29 44.73
C THR A 91 75.05 13.51 44.98
N LEU A 92 75.53 14.50 45.75
CA LEU A 92 74.78 15.72 46.01
C LEU A 92 74.55 16.54 44.72
N LYS A 93 75.57 16.67 43.88
CA LYS A 93 75.45 17.33 42.56
C LYS A 93 74.42 16.63 41.68
N LEU A 94 74.42 15.29 41.66
CA LEU A 94 73.44 14.50 40.92
C LEU A 94 72.02 14.72 41.45
N LEU A 95 71.83 14.73 42.77
CA LEU A 95 70.53 14.97 43.40
C LEU A 95 69.99 16.38 43.10
N LEU A 96 70.86 17.39 43.06
CA LEU A 96 70.46 18.76 42.69
C LEU A 96 70.00 18.85 41.24
N LEU A 97 70.70 18.18 40.31
CA LEU A 97 70.27 18.08 38.91
C LEU A 97 68.92 17.37 38.79
N GLN A 98 68.74 16.25 39.49
CA GLN A 98 67.45 15.54 39.53
C GLN A 98 66.33 16.43 40.09
N GLN A 99 66.59 17.22 41.12
CA GLN A 99 65.62 18.14 41.68
C GLN A 99 65.21 19.23 40.68
N GLN A 100 66.15 19.73 39.87
CA GLN A 100 65.85 20.69 38.80
C GLN A 100 64.99 20.05 37.71
N SER A 101 65.35 18.86 37.23
CA SER A 101 64.54 18.13 36.25
C SER A 101 63.12 17.84 36.76
N ILE A 102 62.96 17.50 38.05
CA ILE A 102 61.62 17.30 38.65
C ILE A 102 60.80 18.60 38.64
N LYS A 103 61.43 19.76 38.87
CA LYS A 103 60.75 21.06 38.81
C LYS A 103 60.27 21.38 37.40
N GLU A 104 61.11 21.14 36.40
CA GLU A 104 60.75 21.33 34.99
C GLU A 104 59.61 20.42 34.56
N LEU A 105 59.69 19.12 34.90
CA LEU A 105 58.62 18.16 34.62
C LEU A 105 57.30 18.54 35.28
N ARG A 106 57.33 19.06 36.52
CA ARG A 106 56.12 19.56 37.19
C ARG A 106 55.52 20.75 36.46
N SER A 107 56.34 21.68 35.96
CA SER A 107 55.87 22.81 35.14
C SER A 107 55.17 22.31 33.88
N LEU A 108 55.80 21.38 33.17
CA LEU A 108 55.25 20.81 31.94
C LEU A 108 53.94 20.05 32.20
N VAL A 109 53.86 19.28 33.29
CA VAL A 109 52.62 18.59 33.68
C VAL A 109 51.49 19.59 33.95
N ASN A 110 51.77 20.72 34.60
CA ASN A 110 50.76 21.75 34.85
C ASN A 110 50.29 22.41 33.55
N GLU A 111 51.20 22.70 32.61
CA GLU A 111 50.86 23.24 31.29
C GLU A 111 49.98 22.28 30.49
N LEU A 112 50.35 20.99 30.44
CA LEU A 112 49.55 19.95 29.77
C LEU A 112 48.20 19.75 30.45
N SER A 113 48.13 19.83 31.78
CA SER A 113 46.86 19.77 32.52
C SER A 113 45.94 20.93 32.14
N TYR A 114 46.46 22.15 32.08
CA TYR A 114 45.71 23.33 31.65
C TYR A 114 45.21 23.21 30.20
N GLU A 115 46.06 22.71 29.30
CA GLU A 115 45.67 22.49 27.91
C GLU A 115 44.59 21.41 27.77
N ALA A 116 44.68 20.33 28.54
CA ALA A 116 43.65 19.29 28.57
C ALA A 116 42.29 19.84 29.04
N GLU A 117 42.27 20.65 30.10
CA GLU A 117 41.05 21.32 30.59
C GLU A 117 40.46 22.27 29.55
N ARG A 118 41.31 23.05 28.87
CA ARG A 118 40.89 23.96 27.78
C ARG A 118 40.23 23.20 26.64
N LEU A 119 40.85 22.11 26.18
CA LEU A 119 40.30 21.25 25.11
C LEU A 119 38.99 20.58 25.55
N GLN A 120 38.90 20.13 26.80
CA GLN A 120 37.68 19.56 27.33
C GLN A 120 36.53 20.58 27.36
N LEU A 121 36.81 21.82 27.75
CA LEU A 121 35.83 22.91 27.71
C LEU A 121 35.36 23.19 26.27
N GLN A 122 36.29 23.23 25.31
CA GLN A 122 35.94 23.42 23.90
C GLN A 122 35.06 22.29 23.36
N LYS A 123 35.42 21.03 23.64
CA LYS A 123 34.62 19.86 23.26
C LYS A 123 33.22 19.91 23.87
N ASN A 124 33.08 20.38 25.10
CA ASN A 124 31.78 20.54 25.75
C ASN A 124 30.95 21.66 25.10
N LYS A 125 31.58 22.76 24.65
CA LYS A 125 30.90 23.81 23.89
C LYS A 125 30.42 23.32 22.52
N GLU A 126 31.24 22.53 21.82
CA GLU A 126 30.85 21.87 20.56
C GLU A 126 29.66 20.94 20.77
N ARG A 127 29.71 20.03 21.75
CA ARG A 127 28.56 19.17 22.05
C ARG A 127 27.27 19.93 22.37
N ARG A 128 27.37 21.10 23.02
CA ARG A 128 26.20 21.96 23.28
C ARG A 128 25.65 22.58 22.00
N ARG A 129 26.52 23.05 21.10
CA ARG A 129 26.11 23.55 19.78
C ARG A 129 25.44 22.45 18.97
N ASP A 130 26.07 21.28 18.87
CA ASP A 130 25.51 20.13 18.15
C ASP A 130 24.15 19.70 18.73
N SER A 131 24.00 19.74 20.07
CA SER A 131 22.72 19.45 20.73
C SER A 131 21.65 20.48 20.37
N GLN A 132 21.99 21.77 20.37
CA GLN A 132 21.07 22.85 20.00
C GLN A 132 20.64 22.73 18.53
N GLU A 133 21.59 22.52 17.62
CA GLU A 133 21.30 22.31 16.19
C GLU A 133 20.41 21.07 15.97
N ASN A 134 20.66 19.98 16.70
CA ASN A 134 19.82 18.78 16.63
C ASN A 134 18.40 19.04 17.14
N ASP A 135 18.24 19.78 18.24
CA ASP A 135 16.93 20.14 18.76
C ASP A 135 16.16 21.08 17.81
N GLU A 136 16.85 22.04 17.17
CA GLU A 136 16.28 22.88 16.11
C GLU A 136 15.84 22.06 14.89
N LEU A 137 16.66 21.09 14.45
CA LEU A 137 16.30 20.20 13.35
C LEU A 137 15.09 19.32 13.69
N LYS A 138 14.99 18.82 14.92
CA LYS A 138 13.81 18.07 15.39
C LYS A 138 12.56 18.94 15.39
N GLN A 139 12.66 20.19 15.83
CA GLN A 139 11.53 21.13 15.77
C GLN A 139 11.08 21.38 14.33
N ARG A 140 12.04 21.60 13.41
CA ARG A 140 11.74 21.79 11.98
C ARG A 140 11.10 20.55 11.36
N LEU A 141 11.58 19.35 11.71
CA LEU A 141 10.99 18.10 11.26
C LEU A 141 9.54 17.96 11.74
N SER A 142 9.28 18.25 13.03
CA SER A 142 7.92 18.20 13.59
C SER A 142 6.96 19.17 12.89
N VAL A 143 7.40 20.39 12.55
CA VAL A 143 6.58 21.34 11.77
C VAL A 143 6.31 20.82 10.35
N ALA A 144 7.31 20.21 9.71
CA ALA A 144 7.16 19.64 8.37
C ALA A 144 6.20 18.44 8.36
N GLU A 145 6.22 17.59 9.39
CA GLU A 145 5.30 16.47 9.57
C GLU A 145 3.85 16.96 9.67
N LEU A 146 3.58 17.97 10.51
CA LEU A 146 2.25 18.59 10.61
C LEU A 146 1.78 19.18 9.28
N ALA A 147 2.65 19.87 8.54
CA ALA A 147 2.31 20.41 7.23
C ALA A 147 1.98 19.30 6.20
N LEU A 148 2.63 18.14 6.30
CA LEU A 148 2.35 16.99 5.44
C LEU A 148 1.00 16.35 5.78
N GLU A 149 0.61 16.32 7.05
CA GLU A 149 -0.72 15.88 7.48
C GLU A 149 -1.83 16.80 6.92
N ASP A 150 -1.63 18.12 6.95
CA ASP A 150 -2.57 19.09 6.38
C ASP A 150 -2.74 18.89 4.86
N VAL A 151 -1.63 18.76 4.12
CA VAL A 151 -1.67 18.49 2.67
C VAL A 151 -2.37 17.17 2.37
N SER A 152 -2.11 16.13 3.17
CA SER A 152 -2.77 14.83 3.04
C SER A 152 -4.29 14.94 3.25
N ALA A 153 -4.72 15.70 4.26
CA ALA A 153 -6.14 15.96 4.51
C ALA A 153 -6.81 16.68 3.34
N ASP A 154 -6.13 17.67 2.75
CA ASP A 154 -6.65 18.40 1.58
C ASP A 154 -6.70 17.55 0.32
N LEU A 155 -5.70 16.67 0.09
CA LEU A 155 -5.74 15.69 -0.99
C LEU A 155 -6.92 14.72 -0.83
N LEU A 156 -7.24 14.30 0.39
CA LEU A 156 -8.39 13.44 0.66
C LEU A 156 -9.72 14.15 0.36
N LYS A 157 -9.85 15.43 0.72
CA LYS A 157 -11.02 16.27 0.36
C LYS A 157 -11.14 16.45 -1.16
N ALA A 158 -10.02 16.69 -1.85
CA ALA A 158 -10.03 16.82 -3.31
C ALA A 158 -10.45 15.51 -3.99
N ARG A 159 -9.96 14.37 -3.49
CA ARG A 159 -10.34 13.04 -3.97
C ARG A 159 -11.84 12.76 -3.79
N SER A 160 -12.40 13.07 -2.63
CA SER A 160 -13.83 12.86 -2.38
C SER A 160 -14.70 13.76 -3.26
N ALA A 161 -14.29 15.02 -3.48
CA ALA A 161 -14.96 15.93 -4.40
C ALA A 161 -14.93 15.42 -5.85
N LEU A 162 -13.80 14.85 -6.30
CA LEU A 162 -13.67 14.27 -7.64
C LEU A 162 -14.57 13.04 -7.81
N GLU A 163 -14.66 12.16 -6.81
CA GLU A 163 -15.54 10.99 -6.86
C GLU A 163 -17.03 11.40 -6.88
N HIS A 164 -17.42 12.42 -6.11
CA HIS A 164 -18.75 13.01 -6.19
C HIS A 164 -19.07 13.56 -7.58
N TRP A 165 -18.14 14.30 -8.18
CA TRP A 165 -18.28 14.79 -9.55
C TRP A 165 -18.40 13.67 -10.57
N ARG A 166 -17.62 12.60 -10.41
CA ARG A 166 -17.68 11.41 -11.25
C ARG A 166 -19.05 10.75 -11.18
N GLN A 167 -19.62 10.58 -9.98
CA GLN A 167 -20.95 10.02 -9.79
C GLN A 167 -22.03 10.88 -10.47
N LYS A 168 -21.98 12.21 -10.26
CA LYS A 168 -22.87 13.15 -10.95
C LYS A 168 -22.76 13.06 -12.47
N PHE A 169 -21.54 12.99 -12.99
CA PHE A 169 -21.30 12.88 -14.42
C PHE A 169 -21.88 11.58 -15.00
N VAL A 170 -21.70 10.45 -14.31
CA VAL A 170 -22.27 9.16 -14.72
C VAL A 170 -23.81 9.23 -14.78
N LEU A 171 -24.45 9.86 -13.80
CA LEU A 171 -25.90 10.07 -13.78
C LEU A 171 -26.36 10.96 -14.94
N ALA A 172 -25.71 12.10 -15.17
CA ALA A 172 -26.02 13.00 -16.27
C ALA A 172 -25.88 12.31 -17.64
N VAL A 173 -24.87 11.46 -17.82
CA VAL A 173 -24.70 10.64 -19.03
C VAL A 173 -25.85 9.65 -19.20
N LYS A 174 -26.31 9.00 -18.12
CA LYS A 174 -27.48 8.09 -18.16
C LYS A 174 -28.76 8.84 -18.52
N GLU A 175 -29.01 10.00 -17.92
CA GLU A 175 -30.16 10.85 -18.23
C GLU A 175 -30.16 11.29 -19.70
N LYS A 176 -29.01 11.74 -20.22
CA LYS A 176 -28.88 12.12 -21.63
C LYS A 176 -29.13 10.95 -22.57
N LYS A 177 -28.64 9.74 -22.22
CA LYS A 177 -28.94 8.51 -22.99
C LYS A 177 -30.43 8.19 -22.99
N ALA A 178 -31.11 8.32 -21.85
CA ALA A 178 -32.55 8.09 -21.73
C ALA A 178 -33.36 9.12 -22.55
N ALA A 179 -32.98 10.40 -22.50
CA ALA A 179 -33.59 11.45 -23.30
C ALA A 179 -33.44 11.18 -24.81
N ASN A 180 -32.23 10.82 -25.26
CA ASN A 180 -31.98 10.46 -26.66
C ASN A 180 -32.81 9.22 -27.09
N ALA A 181 -32.94 8.21 -26.22
CA ALA A 181 -33.78 7.05 -26.51
C ALA A 181 -35.27 7.42 -26.63
N CYS A 182 -35.75 8.34 -25.79
CA CYS A 182 -37.12 8.87 -25.87
C CYS A 182 -37.35 9.60 -27.20
N VAL A 183 -36.43 10.49 -27.61
CA VAL A 183 -36.50 11.22 -28.89
C VAL A 183 -36.54 10.24 -30.07
N LEU A 184 -35.67 9.22 -30.08
CA LEU A 184 -35.67 8.21 -31.14
C LEU A 184 -37.00 7.45 -31.21
N LYS A 185 -37.55 7.07 -30.05
CA LYS A 185 -38.86 6.39 -29.98
C LYS A 185 -39.99 7.26 -30.53
N THR A 186 -39.99 8.55 -30.20
CA THR A 186 -40.97 9.52 -30.73
C THR A 186 -40.84 9.71 -32.23
N SER A 187 -39.62 9.73 -32.77
CA SER A 187 -39.37 9.78 -34.23
C SER A 187 -40.00 8.58 -34.95
N ILE A 188 -39.79 7.37 -34.42
CA ILE A 188 -40.37 6.14 -34.99
C ILE A 188 -41.90 6.19 -34.97
N TYR A 189 -42.51 6.64 -33.87
CA TYR A 189 -43.98 6.78 -33.81
C TYR A 189 -44.52 7.82 -34.80
N LEU A 190 -43.80 8.92 -35.01
CA LEU A 190 -44.20 9.95 -35.96
C LEU A 190 -44.14 9.42 -37.39
N GLU A 191 -43.09 8.69 -37.76
CA GLU A 191 -42.97 8.03 -39.07
C GLU A 191 -44.09 7.01 -39.30
N GLN A 192 -44.40 6.19 -38.29
CA GLN A 192 -45.52 5.24 -38.37
C GLN A 192 -46.87 5.98 -38.55
N ALA A 193 -47.12 7.04 -37.78
CA ALA A 193 -48.34 7.82 -37.90
C ALA A 193 -48.46 8.51 -39.27
N GLN A 194 -47.33 8.95 -39.86
CA GLN A 194 -47.30 9.49 -41.22
C GLN A 194 -47.66 8.42 -42.26
N SER A 195 -47.08 7.21 -42.13
CA SER A 195 -47.42 6.06 -42.98
C SER A 195 -48.90 5.69 -42.88
N ASP A 196 -49.45 5.64 -41.66
CA ASP A 196 -50.86 5.31 -41.43
C ASP A 196 -51.79 6.39 -42.02
N ASN A 197 -51.44 7.67 -41.88
CA ASN A 197 -52.19 8.77 -42.51
C ASN A 197 -52.16 8.68 -44.04
N GLU A 198 -51.02 8.33 -44.64
CA GLU A 198 -50.93 8.12 -46.09
C GLU A 198 -51.80 6.94 -46.54
N TYR A 199 -51.82 5.86 -45.77
CA TYR A 199 -52.68 4.70 -46.03
C TYR A 199 -54.17 5.04 -45.94
N LEU A 200 -54.58 5.75 -44.89
CA LEU A 200 -55.97 6.21 -44.71
C LEU A 200 -56.39 7.16 -45.84
N LYS A 201 -55.48 8.01 -46.31
CA LYS A 201 -55.72 8.86 -47.48
C LYS A 201 -56.01 8.03 -48.72
N LYS A 202 -55.21 6.99 -49.01
CA LYS A 202 -55.44 6.06 -50.13
C LYS A 202 -56.79 5.35 -50.03
N ILE A 203 -57.18 4.90 -48.82
CA ILE A 203 -58.51 4.31 -48.60
C ILE A 203 -59.61 5.33 -48.91
N LYS A 204 -59.49 6.54 -48.36
CA LYS A 204 -60.47 7.60 -48.54
C LYS A 204 -60.65 7.95 -50.01
N ASP A 205 -59.55 8.12 -50.75
CA ASP A 205 -59.56 8.38 -52.18
C ASP A 205 -60.24 7.22 -52.93
N GLY A 206 -59.90 5.97 -52.62
CA GLY A 206 -60.57 4.79 -53.19
C GLY A 206 -62.08 4.70 -52.88
N MET A 207 -62.52 5.15 -51.69
CA MET A 207 -63.94 5.24 -51.35
C MET A 207 -64.67 6.34 -52.14
N TYR A 208 -63.99 7.44 -52.49
CA TYR A 208 -64.55 8.46 -53.37
C TYR A 208 -64.72 7.93 -54.80
N ASP A 209 -63.71 7.23 -55.33
CA ASP A 209 -63.78 6.61 -56.65
C ASP A 209 -64.94 5.62 -56.73
N GLN A 210 -65.06 4.72 -55.73
CA GLN A 210 -66.20 3.80 -55.63
C GLN A 210 -67.56 4.52 -55.58
N ARG A 211 -67.63 5.66 -54.89
CA ARG A 211 -68.86 6.45 -54.78
C ARG A 211 -69.22 7.07 -56.13
N GLU A 212 -68.26 7.61 -56.86
CA GLU A 212 -68.48 8.16 -58.21
C GLU A 212 -68.89 7.07 -59.20
N ASP A 213 -68.26 5.89 -59.15
CA ASP A 213 -68.67 4.72 -59.93
C ASP A 213 -70.12 4.30 -59.63
N LEU A 214 -70.51 4.28 -58.35
CA LEU A 214 -71.88 3.97 -57.94
C LEU A 214 -72.88 5.03 -58.43
N LYS A 215 -72.52 6.32 -58.39
CA LYS A 215 -73.35 7.39 -58.96
C LYS A 215 -73.53 7.20 -60.46
N ALA A 216 -72.45 6.91 -61.19
CA ALA A 216 -72.50 6.66 -62.62
C ALA A 216 -73.40 5.45 -62.95
N LYS A 217 -73.26 4.35 -62.21
CA LYS A 217 -74.13 3.16 -62.34
C LYS A 217 -75.60 3.48 -62.06
N ASN A 218 -75.88 4.26 -61.00
CA ASN A 218 -77.23 4.69 -60.67
C ASN A 218 -77.85 5.57 -61.78
N GLU A 219 -77.07 6.46 -62.39
CA GLU A 219 -77.54 7.26 -63.54
C GLU A 219 -77.84 6.40 -64.78
N ILE A 220 -77.04 5.38 -65.06
CA ILE A 220 -77.32 4.41 -66.12
C ILE A 220 -78.64 3.67 -65.83
N LEU A 221 -78.81 3.16 -64.60
CA LEU A 221 -80.03 2.46 -64.18
C LEU A 221 -81.28 3.35 -64.26
N LYS A 222 -81.17 4.64 -63.93
CA LYS A 222 -82.28 5.60 -64.09
C LYS A 222 -82.70 5.71 -65.56
N LYS A 223 -81.74 5.93 -66.46
CA LYS A 223 -82.00 6.02 -67.92
C LYS A 223 -82.60 4.73 -68.48
N GLU A 224 -82.16 3.58 -68.01
CA GLU A 224 -82.69 2.28 -68.44
C GLU A 224 -84.13 2.07 -67.94
N ASN A 225 -84.41 2.41 -66.68
CA ASN A 225 -85.78 2.37 -66.15
C ASN A 225 -86.73 3.32 -66.89
N GLU A 226 -86.26 4.51 -67.28
CA GLU A 226 -87.03 5.46 -68.09
C GLU A 226 -87.37 4.87 -69.47
N ARG A 227 -86.39 4.27 -70.17
CA ARG A 227 -86.63 3.53 -71.42
C ARG A 227 -87.62 2.37 -71.24
N LEU A 228 -87.57 1.65 -70.13
CA LEU A 228 -88.53 0.58 -69.83
C LEU A 228 -89.94 1.12 -69.58
N ARG A 229 -90.09 2.28 -68.92
CA ARG A 229 -91.38 2.96 -68.76
C ARG A 229 -91.95 3.36 -70.12
N GLU A 230 -91.13 3.95 -70.99
CA GLU A 230 -91.54 4.28 -72.37
C GLU A 230 -91.97 3.04 -73.17
N ARG A 231 -91.29 1.90 -73.02
CA ARG A 231 -91.70 0.62 -73.64
C ARG A 231 -93.01 0.08 -73.07
N LYS A 232 -93.23 0.17 -71.75
CA LYS A 232 -94.49 -0.27 -71.12
C LYS A 232 -95.68 0.56 -71.59
N ILE A 233 -95.50 1.88 -71.78
CA ILE A 233 -96.53 2.75 -72.36
C ILE A 233 -96.94 2.25 -73.77
N LYS A 234 -96.00 1.70 -74.55
CA LYS A 234 -96.29 1.12 -75.89
C LYS A 234 -96.98 -0.25 -75.87
N PHE A 235 -96.97 -0.97 -74.74
CA PHE A 235 -97.60 -2.30 -74.63
C PHE A 235 -99.01 -2.25 -74.02
N HIS A 236 -99.46 -1.11 -73.50
CA HIS A 236 -100.79 -0.97 -72.89
C HIS A 236 -101.94 -0.66 -73.87
N ASP A 237 -101.66 -0.61 -75.18
CA ASP A 237 -102.67 -0.47 -76.24
C ASP A 237 -103.08 -1.81 -76.90
N GLN A 238 -102.67 -2.97 -76.36
CA GLN A 238 -103.20 -4.27 -76.77
C GLN A 238 -104.26 -4.77 -75.77
N PRO A 239 -105.55 -4.87 -76.15
CA PRO A 239 -106.60 -5.38 -75.28
C PRO A 239 -106.41 -6.88 -75.01
N CYS A 240 -106.07 -7.21 -73.77
CA CYS A 240 -106.01 -8.58 -73.27
C CYS A 240 -107.44 -9.09 -73.02
N ASN A 241 -107.99 -9.85 -73.97
CA ASN A 241 -109.19 -10.65 -73.79
C ASN A 241 -108.82 -11.96 -73.09
N LYS A 242 -109.45 -12.21 -71.93
CA LYS A 242 -109.23 -13.30 -70.94
C LYS A 242 -108.17 -12.94 -69.91
N CYS A 243 -108.62 -12.68 -68.68
CA CYS A 243 -108.54 -13.65 -67.58
C CYS A 243 -109.42 -13.15 -66.41
N ARG A 244 -110.45 -13.94 -66.10
CA ARG A 244 -111.25 -13.89 -64.87
C ARG A 244 -110.58 -14.78 -63.81
N GLY A 245 -110.72 -14.39 -62.54
CA GLY A 245 -110.64 -15.26 -61.35
C GLY A 245 -109.22 -15.51 -60.83
N ASP A 246 -108.89 -15.06 -59.63
CA ASP A 246 -109.27 -15.75 -58.39
C ASP A 246 -108.67 -15.04 -57.17
N ASP A 247 -109.53 -14.82 -56.18
CA ASP A 247 -109.18 -14.52 -54.80
C ASP A 247 -108.42 -15.71 -54.18
N ARG A 248 -107.25 -15.45 -53.59
CA ARG A 248 -106.72 -16.23 -52.46
C ARG A 248 -105.63 -15.46 -51.73
N GLY A 249 -105.96 -15.06 -50.49
CA GLY A 249 -105.01 -14.46 -49.57
C GLY A 249 -103.88 -15.42 -49.18
N ASN A 250 -102.76 -14.86 -48.74
CA ASN A 250 -101.90 -15.60 -47.82
C ASN A 250 -101.15 -14.68 -46.86
N SER A 251 -101.26 -15.10 -45.61
CA SER A 251 -100.68 -14.68 -44.35
C SER A 251 -99.30 -14.05 -44.38
N GLY A 252 -99.15 -13.01 -43.54
CA GLY A 252 -97.87 -12.42 -43.21
C GLY A 252 -96.96 -13.35 -42.41
N LYS A 253 -95.68 -12.97 -42.38
CA LYS A 253 -94.75 -13.32 -41.32
C LYS A 253 -93.94 -12.07 -40.97
N ASN A 254 -94.22 -11.55 -39.79
CA ASN A 254 -93.36 -10.65 -39.05
C ASN A 254 -92.02 -11.37 -38.82
N LEU A 255 -90.91 -10.78 -39.28
CA LEU A 255 -89.59 -11.07 -38.75
C LEU A 255 -89.33 -10.08 -37.62
N THR A 256 -89.52 -10.57 -36.40
CA THR A 256 -89.06 -9.94 -35.16
C THR A 256 -87.54 -9.96 -35.12
N TYR A 257 -86.94 -8.80 -34.84
CA TYR A 257 -85.54 -8.69 -34.45
C TYR A 257 -85.38 -9.11 -32.98
N ASP A 258 -84.41 -9.97 -32.73
CA ASP A 258 -83.94 -10.38 -31.42
C ASP A 258 -82.99 -9.32 -30.82
N ALA A 259 -83.31 -8.90 -29.60
CA ALA A 259 -82.68 -7.79 -28.89
C ALA A 259 -81.36 -8.15 -28.16
N LYS A 260 -80.61 -9.15 -28.62
CA LYS A 260 -79.31 -9.52 -28.00
C LYS A 260 -78.32 -10.02 -29.05
N GLY A 261 -77.63 -9.07 -29.68
CA GLY A 261 -76.39 -9.34 -30.41
C GLY A 261 -75.23 -9.56 -29.43
N ASP A 262 -75.32 -10.60 -28.60
CA ASP A 262 -74.15 -11.09 -27.85
C ASP A 262 -73.30 -11.92 -28.82
N LEU A 263 -72.21 -11.33 -29.28
CA LEU A 263 -71.14 -12.04 -29.96
C LEU A 263 -70.57 -13.11 -29.02
N ARG A 264 -70.73 -14.37 -29.41
CA ARG A 264 -69.99 -15.49 -28.83
C ARG A 264 -68.50 -15.18 -28.88
N GLN A 265 -67.88 -15.00 -27.72
CA GLN A 265 -66.44 -15.16 -27.54
C GLN A 265 -66.13 -16.64 -27.64
N ASP A 266 -65.86 -17.11 -28.86
CA ASP A 266 -65.16 -18.38 -29.03
C ASP A 266 -63.71 -18.17 -28.57
N SER A 267 -63.40 -18.93 -27.54
CA SER A 267 -62.10 -19.23 -26.97
C SER A 267 -61.04 -19.49 -28.05
N LEU A 268 -60.33 -18.45 -28.49
CA LEU A 268 -59.06 -18.59 -29.19
C LEU A 268 -57.97 -18.91 -28.17
N LEU A 269 -57.83 -20.22 -27.92
CA LEU A 269 -56.64 -20.80 -27.31
C LEU A 269 -55.41 -20.35 -28.10
N GLY A 270 -54.37 -20.00 -27.33
CA GLY A 270 -53.15 -19.35 -27.77
C GLY A 270 -52.50 -19.93 -29.01
N VAL A 271 -52.41 -19.11 -30.05
CA VAL A 271 -51.34 -19.18 -31.02
C VAL A 271 -50.25 -18.23 -30.51
N GLU A 272 -49.28 -18.78 -29.78
CA GLU A 272 -48.04 -18.05 -29.50
C GLU A 272 -47.39 -17.69 -30.85
N ASP A 273 -47.27 -16.41 -31.15
CA ASP A 273 -46.57 -15.91 -32.33
C ASP A 273 -45.11 -16.41 -32.31
N PRO A 274 -44.65 -17.18 -33.33
CA PRO A 274 -43.27 -17.68 -33.41
C PRO A 274 -42.20 -16.60 -33.33
N LYS A 275 -42.56 -15.32 -33.58
CA LYS A 275 -41.65 -14.18 -33.49
C LYS A 275 -41.29 -13.80 -32.05
N ASP A 276 -42.13 -14.15 -31.06
CA ASP A 276 -41.91 -13.76 -29.66
C ASP A 276 -40.87 -14.66 -28.95
N LYS A 277 -40.70 -15.92 -29.42
CA LYS A 277 -39.65 -16.83 -28.91
C LYS A 277 -38.23 -16.39 -29.29
N ARG A 278 -38.06 -15.71 -30.42
CA ARG A 278 -36.74 -15.23 -30.90
C ARG A 278 -36.28 -14.00 -30.13
N ILE A 279 -37.21 -13.11 -29.78
CA ILE A 279 -36.92 -11.88 -29.01
C ILE A 279 -36.55 -12.23 -27.56
N ARG A 280 -37.25 -13.18 -26.91
CA ARG A 280 -36.86 -13.65 -25.55
C ARG A 280 -35.49 -14.33 -25.50
N LYS A 281 -35.10 -15.03 -26.57
CA LYS A 281 -33.78 -15.69 -26.66
C LYS A 281 -32.62 -14.69 -26.88
N ILE A 282 -32.90 -13.53 -27.49
CA ILE A 282 -31.93 -12.44 -27.64
C ILE A 282 -31.81 -11.64 -26.35
N LEU A 283 -32.92 -11.39 -25.64
CA LEU A 283 -32.90 -10.64 -24.37
C LEU A 283 -32.20 -11.41 -23.23
N ARG A 284 -32.33 -12.75 -23.15
CA ARG A 284 -31.56 -13.55 -22.17
C ARG A 284 -30.04 -13.51 -22.38
N LYS A 285 -29.58 -13.43 -23.63
CA LYS A 285 -28.13 -13.37 -23.92
C LYS A 285 -27.48 -12.03 -23.56
N PHE A 286 -28.28 -10.98 -23.35
CA PHE A 286 -27.77 -9.67 -22.93
C PHE A 286 -27.66 -9.54 -21.40
N THR A 287 -28.47 -10.27 -20.63
CA THR A 287 -28.43 -10.24 -19.16
C THR A 287 -27.34 -11.13 -18.54
N GLU A 288 -26.78 -12.09 -19.27
CA GLU A 288 -25.74 -13.01 -18.77
C GLU A 288 -24.28 -12.55 -19.06
N ARG A 289 -24.11 -11.37 -19.66
CA ARG A 289 -22.78 -10.73 -19.83
C ARG A 289 -22.61 -9.56 -18.86
N GLU A 290 -22.78 -9.83 -17.57
CA GLU A 290 -22.18 -8.96 -16.55
C GLU A 290 -20.73 -9.40 -16.33
N LEU A 291 -19.84 -8.42 -16.41
CA LEU A 291 -18.39 -8.56 -16.33
C LEU A 291 -17.95 -9.04 -14.93
N PRO A 292 -16.83 -9.78 -14.84
CA PRO A 292 -16.16 -10.01 -13.57
C PRO A 292 -15.63 -8.68 -13.01
N LEU A 293 -15.99 -8.39 -11.77
CA LEU A 293 -15.30 -7.44 -10.89
C LEU A 293 -13.97 -8.04 -10.43
#